data_AF-A0A7W1SFQ3-F1
#
_entry.id   AF-A0A7W1SFQ3-F1
#
_cell.length_a   1.000
_cell.length_b   1.000
_cell.length_c   1.000
_cell.angle_alpha   90.00
_cell.angle_beta   90.00
_cell.angle_gamma   90.00
#
_symmetry.space_group_name_H-M   'P 1'
#
loop_
_entity.id
_entity.type
_entity.pdbx_description
1 polymer ?
#
loop_
_entity_poly.entity_id
_entity_poly.type
_entity_poly.pdbx_seq_one_letter_code
_entity_poly.pdbx_strand_id
1 'polypeptide(L)'
;MHADPAHRKALFQVASQFNLLEMTGPDVTPEDGVTRYSHDRTQGPACALAAGAATVYRNYCVPVSDRIGQTRDRQIDCLRDVGAELGNDRNELWTMRNGYAQCTKERLETIAEKLDGCDVAGVDRIRDLVRIGIHKGVQVTDVQAEHLVSQAFVRRYR
;
A
#
# COMPACT_ATOMS: atom_id res chain seq x y z
N MET A 1 0.16 -20.29 4.81
CA MET A 1 1.12 -19.71 3.84
C MET A 1 2.32 -19.10 4.56
N HIS A 2 2.20 -17.96 5.25
CA HIS A 2 3.34 -17.31 5.91
C HIS A 2 3.97 -18.15 7.03
N ALA A 3 3.17 -18.96 7.76
CA ALA A 3 3.65 -19.84 8.83
C ALA A 3 4.24 -21.17 8.33
N ASP A 4 4.19 -21.45 7.02
CA ASP A 4 4.71 -22.71 6.48
C ASP A 4 6.25 -22.71 6.58
N PRO A 5 6.86 -23.71 7.24
CA PRO A 5 8.32 -23.79 7.38
C PRO A 5 9.08 -23.70 6.05
N ALA A 6 8.49 -24.15 4.94
CA ALA A 6 9.10 -24.08 3.62
C ALA A 6 9.30 -22.64 3.12
N HIS A 7 8.55 -21.67 3.64
CA HIS A 7 8.64 -20.26 3.25
C HIS A 7 9.55 -19.43 4.16
N ARG A 8 10.41 -20.05 4.98
CA ARG A 8 11.37 -19.32 5.81
C ARG A 8 12.24 -18.42 4.91
N LYS A 9 12.33 -17.14 5.27
CA LYS A 9 13.03 -16.06 4.54
C LYS A 9 12.45 -15.74 3.16
N ALA A 10 11.28 -16.27 2.79
CA ALA A 10 10.64 -15.95 1.53
C ALA A 10 10.18 -14.48 1.46
N LEU A 11 10.03 -13.97 0.24
CA LEU A 11 9.40 -12.68 -0.05
C LEU A 11 7.99 -12.91 -0.58
N PHE A 12 7.00 -12.36 0.11
CA PHE A 12 5.60 -12.37 -0.31
C PHE A 12 5.23 -11.04 -0.98
N GLN A 13 4.64 -11.11 -2.16
CA GLN A 13 3.87 -9.99 -2.69
C GLN A 13 2.49 -10.00 -2.02
N VAL A 14 2.18 -8.93 -1.30
CA VAL A 14 0.93 -8.79 -0.57
C VAL A 14 0.15 -7.61 -1.12
N ALA A 15 -1.16 -7.79 -1.24
CA ALA A 15 -2.05 -6.71 -1.62
C ALA A 15 -1.96 -5.58 -0.58
N SER A 16 -1.93 -4.35 -1.09
CA SER A 16 -1.95 -3.15 -0.27
C SER A 16 -2.57 -2.00 -1.06
N GLN A 17 -3.08 -1.02 -0.32
CA GLN A 17 -3.40 0.31 -0.82
C GLN A 17 -2.13 1.13 -1.01
N PHE A 18 -2.23 2.30 -1.65
CA PHE A 18 -1.07 3.16 -1.91
C PHE A 18 -0.52 3.85 -0.65
N ASN A 19 -1.13 3.66 0.51
CA ASN A 19 -0.58 4.08 1.81
C ASN A 19 0.16 2.96 2.55
N LEU A 20 0.44 1.84 1.88
CA LEU A 20 1.07 0.67 2.48
C LEU A 20 0.28 0.07 3.64
N LEU A 21 -1.03 0.29 3.71
CA LEU A 21 -1.95 -0.40 4.59
C LEU A 21 -2.90 -1.26 3.75
N GLU A 22 -3.63 -2.12 4.43
CA GLU A 22 -4.80 -2.80 3.87
C GLU A 22 -5.96 -2.31 4.71
N MET A 23 -7.03 -1.75 4.17
CA MET A 23 -8.18 -1.34 4.96
C MET A 23 -9.43 -1.83 4.25
N THR A 24 -10.45 -2.18 5.01
CA THR A 24 -11.68 -2.77 4.45
C THR A 24 -12.47 -1.79 3.57
N GLY A 25 -12.14 -0.50 3.61
CA GLY A 25 -12.71 0.54 2.76
C GLY A 25 -11.99 1.89 2.89
N PRO A 26 -12.34 2.86 2.03
CA PRO A 26 -11.74 4.19 2.04
C PRO A 26 -12.11 5.03 3.27
N ASP A 27 -13.10 4.59 4.06
CA ASP A 27 -13.56 5.28 5.27
C ASP A 27 -12.87 4.80 6.55
N VAL A 28 -12.07 3.73 6.48
CA VAL A 28 -11.42 3.12 7.65
C VAL A 28 -10.01 3.67 7.79
N THR A 29 -9.85 4.66 8.65
CA THR A 29 -8.63 5.44 8.84
C THR A 29 -7.59 4.73 9.72
N PRO A 30 -6.30 5.15 9.68
CA PRO A 30 -5.27 4.60 10.56
C PRO A 30 -5.64 4.60 12.05
N GLU A 31 -6.43 5.59 12.48
CA GLU A 31 -6.95 5.75 13.84
C GLU A 31 -7.98 4.69 14.22
N ASP A 32 -8.72 4.12 13.26
CA ASP A 32 -9.63 2.99 13.49
C ASP A 32 -8.87 1.69 13.85
N GLY A 33 -7.58 1.69 13.58
CA GLY A 33 -6.61 0.74 14.07
C GLY A 33 -6.59 -0.63 13.40
N VAL A 34 -5.57 -1.40 13.78
CA VAL A 34 -5.19 -2.65 13.08
C VAL A 34 -5.83 -3.90 13.66
N THR A 35 -6.52 -3.82 14.80
CA THR A 35 -7.20 -4.98 15.43
C THR A 35 -8.32 -5.52 14.56
N ARG A 36 -8.92 -4.67 13.72
CA ARG A 36 -10.02 -4.99 12.79
C ARG A 36 -9.66 -6.07 11.78
N TYR A 37 -8.37 -6.26 11.46
CA TYR A 37 -7.94 -7.35 10.59
C TYR A 37 -8.36 -8.72 11.09
N SER A 38 -8.50 -8.91 12.40
CA SER A 38 -8.96 -10.18 13.00
C SER A 38 -10.37 -10.60 12.57
N HIS A 39 -11.21 -9.66 12.13
CA HIS A 39 -12.59 -9.90 11.73
C HIS A 39 -12.77 -10.05 10.22
N ASP A 40 -11.75 -9.72 9.42
CA ASP A 40 -11.79 -9.82 7.96
C ASP A 40 -10.96 -11.03 7.48
N ARG A 41 -11.63 -11.96 6.79
CA ARG A 41 -11.03 -13.22 6.33
C ARG A 41 -10.47 -13.14 4.91
N THR A 42 -10.40 -11.96 4.32
CA THR A 42 -9.78 -11.76 3.00
C THR A 42 -8.25 -11.84 3.07
N GLN A 43 -7.62 -11.98 1.91
CA GLN A 43 -6.19 -12.28 1.82
C GLN A 43 -5.29 -11.15 2.35
N GLY A 44 -5.69 -9.89 2.19
CA GLY A 44 -4.93 -8.74 2.68
C GLY A 44 -4.81 -8.72 4.21
N PRO A 45 -5.94 -8.71 4.95
CA PRO A 45 -5.96 -8.84 6.41
C PRO A 45 -5.24 -10.08 6.94
N ALA A 46 -5.35 -11.23 6.27
CA ALA A 46 -4.58 -12.42 6.64
C ALA A 46 -3.07 -12.20 6.56
N CYS A 47 -2.58 -11.49 5.54
CA CYS A 47 -1.16 -11.12 5.43
C CYS A 47 -0.75 -10.07 6.48
N ALA A 48 -1.64 -9.13 6.80
CA ALA A 48 -1.42 -8.13 7.84
C ALA A 48 -1.31 -8.75 9.24
N LEU A 49 -2.16 -9.73 9.57
CA LEU A 49 -2.11 -10.50 10.81
C LEU A 49 -0.87 -11.41 10.88
N ALA A 50 -0.52 -12.05 9.75
CA ALA A 50 0.66 -12.91 9.69
C ALA A 50 1.95 -12.15 10.04
N ALA A 51 2.01 -10.84 9.77
CA ALA A 51 3.10 -9.95 10.15
C ALA A 51 2.60 -8.82 11.06
N GLY A 52 1.97 -9.16 12.19
CA GLY A 52 1.30 -8.22 13.08
C GLY A 52 2.18 -7.06 13.54
N ALA A 53 3.41 -7.33 14.00
CA ALA A 53 4.34 -6.27 14.41
C ALA A 53 4.72 -5.33 13.25
N ALA A 54 4.90 -5.87 12.04
CA ALA A 54 5.14 -5.10 10.83
C ALA A 54 3.95 -4.20 10.47
N THR A 55 2.73 -4.70 10.66
CA THR A 55 1.49 -3.97 10.46
C THR A 55 1.31 -2.85 11.48
N VAL A 56 1.54 -3.11 12.77
CA VAL A 56 1.56 -2.10 13.84
C VAL A 56 2.57 -1.01 13.51
N TYR A 57 3.78 -1.39 13.10
CA TYR A 57 4.82 -0.43 12.72
C TYR A 57 4.37 0.49 11.57
N ARG A 58 3.85 -0.07 10.47
CA ARG A 58 3.39 0.73 9.31
C ARG A 58 2.23 1.67 9.64
N ASN A 59 1.40 1.31 10.61
CA ASN A 59 0.29 2.17 11.00
C ASN A 59 0.74 3.26 11.98
N TYR A 60 1.45 2.89 13.05
CA TYR A 60 1.68 3.78 14.20
C TYR A 60 3.12 4.29 14.37
N CYS A 61 4.11 3.64 13.77
CA CYS A 61 5.53 3.89 14.05
C CYS A 61 6.36 4.28 12.82
N VAL A 62 5.82 4.16 11.61
CA VAL A 62 6.54 4.52 10.39
C VAL A 62 6.74 6.04 10.33
N PRO A 63 7.93 6.55 9.96
CA PRO A 63 8.10 7.96 9.68
C PRO A 63 7.27 8.38 8.46
N VAL A 64 6.48 9.43 8.62
CA VAL A 64 5.70 10.05 7.54
C VAL A 64 5.93 11.55 7.61
N SER A 65 6.65 12.08 6.62
CA SER A 65 7.15 13.46 6.65
C SER A 65 7.97 13.72 7.92
N ASP A 66 7.60 14.70 8.74
CA ASP A 66 8.28 15.12 9.97
C ASP A 66 7.66 14.52 11.25
N ARG A 67 6.86 13.46 11.11
CA ARG A 67 6.09 12.83 12.20
C ARG A 67 6.18 11.32 12.14
N ILE A 68 5.78 10.67 13.23
CA ILE A 68 5.70 9.22 13.36
C ILE A 68 4.23 8.80 13.26
N GLY A 69 3.99 7.71 12.53
CA GLY A 69 2.67 7.11 12.33
C GLY A 69 1.86 7.78 11.22
N GLN A 70 1.05 6.95 10.56
CA GLN A 70 0.04 7.39 9.61
C GLN A 70 -1.21 7.84 10.37
N THR A 71 -1.84 8.91 9.88
CA THR A 71 -3.11 9.45 10.38
C THR A 71 -4.07 9.65 9.20
N ARG A 72 -5.34 9.96 9.46
CA ARG A 72 -6.31 10.33 8.42
C ARG A 72 -5.76 11.38 7.46
N ASP A 73 -5.11 12.39 8.02
CA ASP A 73 -4.66 13.59 7.29
C ASP A 73 -3.19 13.51 6.82
N ARG A 74 -2.47 12.44 7.19
CA ARG A 74 -1.05 12.28 6.84
C ARG A 74 -0.74 10.80 6.65
N GLN A 75 -0.65 10.40 5.39
CA GLN A 75 -0.37 9.03 4.99
C GLN A 75 0.81 8.98 4.03
N ILE A 76 1.41 7.80 3.94
CA ILE A 76 2.28 7.46 2.82
C ILE A 76 1.42 7.51 1.56
N ASP A 77 1.98 8.03 0.47
CA ASP A 77 1.33 8.05 -0.83
C ASP A 77 2.32 7.52 -1.87
N CYS A 78 2.11 6.27 -2.25
CA CYS A 78 2.90 5.57 -3.25
C CYS A 78 2.65 6.04 -4.69
N LEU A 79 1.63 6.88 -4.92
CA LEU A 79 1.39 7.53 -6.21
C LEU A 79 1.83 8.99 -6.23
N ARG A 80 2.45 9.51 -5.16
CA ARG A 80 2.84 10.92 -5.09
C ARG A 80 3.63 11.38 -6.33
N ASP A 81 4.65 10.63 -6.72
CA ASP A 81 5.52 11.01 -7.83
C ASP A 81 4.81 10.87 -9.19
N VAL A 82 3.98 9.83 -9.34
CA VAL A 82 3.09 9.68 -10.51
C VAL A 82 2.13 10.86 -10.62
N GLY A 83 1.59 11.31 -9.48
CA GLY A 83 0.75 12.49 -9.38
C GLY A 83 1.48 13.74 -9.85
N ALA A 84 2.72 13.97 -9.38
CA ALA A 84 3.52 15.10 -9.81
C ALA A 84 3.79 15.08 -11.33
N GLU A 85 4.18 13.93 -11.89
CA GLU A 85 4.46 13.78 -13.32
C GLU A 85 3.21 13.99 -14.19
N LEU A 86 2.05 13.50 -13.74
CA LEU A 86 0.79 13.66 -14.47
C LEU A 86 0.09 15.00 -14.20
N GLY A 87 0.59 15.81 -13.27
CA GLY A 87 0.00 17.10 -12.89
C GLY A 87 -1.26 16.98 -12.03
N ASN A 88 -1.29 16.07 -11.06
CA ASN A 88 -2.40 15.86 -10.12
C ASN A 88 -2.28 16.70 -8.82
N ASP A 89 -1.47 17.75 -8.78
CA ASP A 89 -1.23 18.53 -7.55
C ASP A 89 -2.50 19.15 -6.95
N ARG A 90 -3.50 19.44 -7.80
CA ARG A 90 -4.80 19.98 -7.40
C ARG A 90 -5.90 18.92 -7.24
N ASN A 91 -5.54 17.63 -7.22
CA ASN A 91 -6.47 16.49 -7.18
C ASN A 91 -7.49 16.49 -8.35
N GLU A 92 -7.06 16.97 -9.51
CA GLU A 92 -7.89 17.07 -10.72
C GLU A 92 -8.05 15.72 -11.42
N LEU A 93 -7.04 14.85 -11.33
CA LEU A 93 -7.05 13.50 -11.91
C LEU A 93 -7.57 12.47 -10.90
N TRP A 94 -7.07 12.46 -9.67
CA TRP A 94 -7.65 11.65 -8.59
C TRP A 94 -7.48 12.32 -7.25
N THR A 95 -8.32 11.92 -6.29
CA THR A 95 -8.17 12.31 -4.89
C THR A 95 -7.75 11.09 -4.08
N MET A 96 -6.66 11.22 -3.32
CA MET A 96 -6.28 10.17 -2.37
C MET A 96 -7.21 10.19 -1.16
N ARG A 97 -7.83 9.04 -0.85
CA ARG A 97 -8.62 8.83 0.35
C ARG A 97 -8.23 7.51 0.99
N ASN A 98 -7.53 7.58 2.11
CA ASN A 98 -7.08 6.40 2.86
C ASN A 98 -6.36 5.35 1.99
N GLY A 99 -5.38 5.79 1.21
CA GLY A 99 -4.63 4.92 0.29
C GLY A 99 -5.38 4.49 -1.00
N TYR A 100 -6.63 4.91 -1.20
CA TYR A 100 -7.36 4.74 -2.46
C TYR A 100 -7.19 5.98 -3.34
N ALA A 101 -6.77 5.78 -4.59
CA ALA A 101 -6.88 6.79 -5.63
C ALA A 101 -8.32 6.80 -6.16
N GLN A 102 -9.15 7.73 -5.68
CA GLN A 102 -10.52 7.88 -6.12
C GLN A 102 -10.59 8.74 -7.37
N CYS A 103 -11.17 8.19 -8.43
CA CYS A 103 -11.23 8.80 -9.75
C CYS A 103 -12.64 8.66 -10.32
N THR A 104 -13.14 9.69 -11.00
CA THR A 104 -14.35 9.57 -11.82
C THR A 104 -13.98 9.00 -13.19
N LYS A 105 -15.00 8.63 -13.97
CA LYS A 105 -14.77 8.10 -15.32
C LYS A 105 -14.09 9.14 -16.23
N GLU A 106 -14.54 10.38 -16.18
CA GLU A 106 -14.03 11.49 -16.99
C GLU A 106 -12.56 11.78 -16.69
N ARG A 107 -12.19 11.72 -15.40
CA ARG A 107 -10.81 11.89 -14.97
C ARG A 107 -9.92 10.71 -15.37
N LEU A 108 -10.44 9.48 -15.39
CA LEU A 108 -9.73 8.32 -15.92
C LEU A 108 -9.48 8.47 -17.43
N GLU A 109 -10.46 8.98 -18.18
CA GLU A 109 -10.31 9.28 -19.60
C GLU A 109 -9.21 10.33 -19.82
N THR A 110 -9.16 11.40 -19.00
CA THR A 110 -8.07 12.39 -19.04
C THR A 110 -6.69 11.77 -18.76
N ILE A 111 -6.59 10.83 -17.80
CA ILE A 111 -5.34 10.11 -17.54
C ILE A 111 -4.96 9.25 -18.75
N ALA A 112 -5.92 8.54 -19.35
CA ALA A 112 -5.68 7.71 -20.53
C ALA A 112 -5.17 8.56 -21.72
N GLU A 113 -5.80 9.70 -22.00
CA GLU A 113 -5.36 10.62 -23.05
C GLU A 113 -3.92 11.12 -22.83
N LYS A 114 -3.54 11.44 -21.59
CA LYS A 114 -2.16 11.84 -21.26
C LYS A 114 -1.16 10.70 -21.49
N LEU A 115 -1.54 9.47 -21.15
CA LEU A 115 -0.69 8.29 -21.36
C LEU A 115 -0.59 7.92 -22.84
N ASP A 116 -1.68 8.02 -23.60
CA ASP A 116 -1.71 7.75 -25.04
C ASP A 116 -0.90 8.78 -25.84
N GLY A 117 -0.76 10.01 -25.31
CA GLY A 117 0.13 11.04 -25.85
C GLY A 117 1.62 10.80 -25.60
N CYS A 118 1.98 9.83 -24.76
CA CYS A 118 3.37 9.50 -24.45
C CYS A 118 3.91 8.42 -25.40
N ASP A 119 5.21 8.48 -25.69
CA ASP A 119 5.91 7.34 -26.28
C ASP A 119 6.16 6.25 -25.22
N VAL A 120 6.64 5.08 -25.65
CA VAL A 120 6.94 3.94 -24.75
C VAL A 120 7.88 4.37 -23.62
N ALA A 121 8.89 5.18 -23.93
CA ALA A 121 9.83 5.70 -22.94
C ALA A 121 9.14 6.62 -21.92
N GLY A 122 8.16 7.44 -22.33
CA GLY A 122 7.36 8.27 -21.44
C GLY A 122 6.46 7.46 -20.51
N VAL A 123 5.80 6.43 -21.04
CA VAL A 123 5.01 5.53 -20.22
C VAL A 123 5.89 4.78 -19.20
N ASP A 124 7.07 4.32 -19.62
CA ASP A 124 8.01 3.64 -18.71
C ASP A 124 8.54 4.58 -17.63
N ARG A 125 8.85 5.85 -17.96
CA ARG A 125 9.19 6.86 -16.95
C ARG A 125 8.10 6.99 -15.88
N ILE A 126 6.83 7.04 -16.28
CA ILE A 126 5.71 7.14 -15.33
C ILE A 126 5.59 5.87 -14.47
N ARG A 127 5.79 4.68 -15.06
CA ARG A 127 5.77 3.41 -14.33
C ARG A 127 6.85 3.34 -13.27
N ASP A 128 8.05 3.84 -13.56
CA ASP A 128 9.19 3.85 -12.65
C ASP A 128 8.95 4.76 -11.41
N LEU A 129 8.00 5.68 -11.49
CA LEU A 129 7.60 6.55 -10.38
C LEU A 129 6.62 5.88 -9.40
N VAL A 130 6.05 4.71 -9.74
CA VAL A 130 5.18 3.97 -8.83
C VAL A 130 6.01 3.41 -7.68
N ARG A 131 5.73 3.87 -6.46
CA ARG A 131 6.45 3.41 -5.27
C ARG A 131 5.78 2.17 -4.68
N ILE A 132 6.58 1.32 -4.05
CA ILE A 132 6.12 0.20 -3.24
C ILE A 132 6.84 0.21 -1.89
N GLY A 133 6.22 -0.41 -0.88
CA GLY A 133 6.84 -0.62 0.43
C GLY A 133 7.43 -2.03 0.52
N ILE A 134 8.54 -2.18 1.24
CA ILE A 134 9.09 -3.48 1.58
C ILE A 134 9.40 -3.53 3.07
N HIS A 135 8.84 -4.52 3.76
CA HIS A 135 9.27 -4.93 5.09
C HIS A 135 10.09 -6.21 4.96
N LYS A 136 11.36 -6.17 5.37
CA LYS A 136 12.28 -7.31 5.29
C LYS A 136 12.44 -7.98 6.65
N GLY A 137 12.49 -9.31 6.66
CA GLY A 137 12.80 -10.10 7.86
C GLY A 137 11.82 -9.88 9.02
N VAL A 138 10.53 -9.80 8.72
CA VAL A 138 9.47 -9.68 9.72
C VAL A 138 9.18 -11.05 10.32
N GLN A 139 9.10 -11.10 11.65
CA GLN A 139 8.68 -12.30 12.37
C GLN A 139 7.21 -12.58 12.12
N VAL A 140 6.89 -13.81 11.74
CA VAL A 140 5.51 -14.28 11.62
C VAL A 140 4.88 -14.37 13.01
N THR A 141 3.70 -13.80 13.17
CA THR A 141 3.06 -13.59 14.47
C THR A 141 2.47 -14.87 15.08
N ASP A 142 1.98 -15.80 14.26
CA ASP A 142 1.25 -16.98 14.73
C ASP A 142 2.12 -18.26 14.76
N VAL A 143 3.40 -18.12 15.12
CA VAL A 143 4.33 -19.25 15.27
C VAL A 143 5.18 -19.11 16.52
N GLN A 144 5.48 -20.24 17.16
CA GLN A 144 6.26 -20.29 18.40
C GLN A 144 7.77 -20.08 18.17
N ALA A 145 8.29 -20.51 17.02
CA ALA A 145 9.70 -20.43 16.68
C ALA A 145 10.01 -19.23 15.78
N GLU A 146 11.29 -18.84 15.72
CA GLU A 146 11.73 -17.80 14.79
C GLU A 146 11.42 -18.21 13.33
N HIS A 147 10.60 -17.39 12.69
CA HIS A 147 10.19 -17.57 11.31
C HIS A 147 10.08 -16.21 10.65
N LEU A 148 11.16 -15.81 9.99
CA LEU A 148 11.26 -14.52 9.34
C LEU A 148 10.83 -14.63 7.88
N VAL A 149 10.04 -13.67 7.42
CA VAL A 149 9.62 -13.53 6.02
C VAL A 149 9.77 -12.07 5.60
N SER A 150 9.60 -11.76 4.32
CA SER A 150 9.55 -10.38 3.85
C SER A 150 8.23 -10.14 3.12
N GLN A 151 7.72 -8.92 3.16
CA GLN A 151 6.50 -8.51 2.46
C GLN A 151 6.81 -7.32 1.55
N ALA A 152 6.47 -7.45 0.27
CA ALA A 152 6.41 -6.36 -0.69
C ALA A 152 4.94 -5.95 -0.86
N PHE A 153 4.63 -4.71 -0.53
CA PHE A 153 3.28 -4.15 -0.57
C PHE A 153 3.01 -3.58 -1.95
N VAL A 154 2.18 -4.28 -2.72
CA VAL A 154 1.89 -3.94 -4.11
C VAL A 154 0.38 -3.85 -4.30
N ARG A 155 -0.06 -2.91 -5.15
CA ARG A 155 -1.46 -2.87 -5.57
C ARG A 155 -1.69 -4.01 -6.58
N ARG A 156 -2.54 -4.97 -6.23
CA ARG A 156 -2.99 -6.01 -7.16
C ARG A 156 -4.25 -5.52 -7.88
N TYR A 157 -4.21 -5.39 -9.20
CA TYR A 157 -5.42 -5.27 -9.99
C TYR A 157 -6.15 -6.62 -9.93
N ARG A 158 -7.43 -6.61 -9.54
CA ARG A 158 -8.32 -7.76 -9.68
C ARG A 158 -9.03 -7.66 -11.00
#